data_AF-A0A328YQ22-F1
#
_entry.id   AF-A0A328YQ22-F1
#
_cell.length_a   1.000
_cell.length_b   1.000
_cell.length_c   1.000
_cell.angle_alpha   90.00
_cell.angle_beta   90.00
_cell.angle_gamma   90.00
#
_symmetry.space_group_name_H-M   'P 1'
#
loop_
_entity.id
_entity.type
_entity.pdbx_description
1 polymer ?
#
loop_
_entity_poly.entity_id
_entity_poly.type
_entity_poly.pdbx_seq_one_letter_code
_entity_poly.pdbx_strand_id
1 'polypeptide(L)'
;MILEEFEGEFFEAMLANEGSVLYSELKNSQNLNGGEGHRRSIPEENRLLAFYLKDVTVAAKLDVYRSLGEVVLSRIDADDALLAKLNGPMFTYRDAGKYRCPVFTGISFFEIMILEGLHQRIPDHLWLHYFPHFSRKLVSRARDLRPDDQNHEFPTPLCYLLYELVAASRDWIDDGIRLTEGDALVDPEARDGMHILISFEAAQAMGRILEPILCAPQLTQGLKVELLTVAVRMLAELRHYPRLARLESALRESLITPYDTSINARYVSELRRSFGEVDHVLRAKLRNFDRALAEAEDKARGW
;
A
#
# COMPACT_ATOMS: atom_id res chain seq x y z
N MET A 1 18.14 -9.54 -20.26
CA MET A 1 18.88 -8.43 -20.91
C MET A 1 18.05 -7.74 -21.99
N ILE A 2 17.92 -8.22 -23.25
CA ILE A 2 17.14 -7.48 -24.28
C ILE A 2 15.65 -7.30 -23.93
N LEU A 3 15.01 -8.31 -23.33
CA LEU A 3 13.60 -8.23 -22.94
C LEU A 3 13.35 -7.30 -21.73
N GLU A 4 14.26 -7.32 -20.74
CA GLU A 4 14.18 -6.44 -19.57
C GLU A 4 14.42 -4.97 -19.95
N GLU A 5 15.34 -4.72 -20.89
CA GLU A 5 15.60 -3.39 -21.44
C GLU A 5 14.38 -2.87 -22.21
N PHE A 6 13.73 -3.72 -23.01
CA PHE A 6 12.49 -3.37 -23.71
C PHE A 6 11.31 -3.06 -22.76
N GLU A 7 11.06 -3.90 -21.74
CA GLU A 7 9.96 -3.67 -20.79
C GLU A 7 10.16 -2.37 -19.99
N GLY A 8 11.40 -2.08 -19.57
CA GLY A 8 11.72 -0.82 -18.91
C GLY A 8 11.47 0.39 -19.81
N GLU A 9 11.97 0.36 -21.05
CA GLU A 9 11.73 1.43 -22.03
C GLU A 9 10.24 1.58 -22.38
N PHE A 10 9.52 0.47 -22.47
CA PHE A 10 8.08 0.45 -22.72
C PHE A 10 7.33 1.19 -21.61
N PHE A 11 7.54 0.82 -20.34
CA PHE A 11 6.85 1.50 -19.24
C PHE A 11 7.30 2.95 -19.06
N GLU A 12 8.57 3.26 -19.34
CA GLU A 12 9.04 4.65 -19.33
C GLU A 12 8.30 5.50 -20.37
N ALA A 13 8.17 5.01 -21.60
CA ALA A 13 7.42 5.68 -22.67
C ALA A 13 5.92 5.80 -22.34
N MET A 14 5.33 4.75 -21.76
CA MET A 14 3.93 4.74 -21.36
C MET A 14 3.63 5.76 -20.25
N LEU A 15 4.52 5.89 -19.27
CA LEU A 15 4.35 6.83 -18.16
C LEU A 15 4.72 8.27 -18.53
N ALA A 16 5.61 8.46 -19.53
CA ALA A 16 5.98 9.78 -20.05
C ALA A 16 4.82 10.48 -20.79
N ASN A 17 3.91 9.70 -21.37
CA ASN A 17 2.80 10.21 -22.17
C ASN A 17 1.48 10.06 -21.41
N GLU A 18 0.94 11.16 -20.86
CA GLU A 18 -0.36 11.20 -20.16
C GLU A 18 -1.55 10.72 -21.04
N GLY A 19 -1.37 10.68 -22.37
CA GLY A 19 -2.36 10.14 -23.32
C GLY A 19 -2.13 8.68 -23.71
N SER A 20 -1.21 7.97 -23.06
CA SER A 20 -0.93 6.58 -23.35
C SER A 20 -2.11 5.67 -22.96
N VAL A 21 -2.19 4.51 -23.60
CA VAL A 21 -3.27 3.54 -23.35
C VAL A 21 -3.30 3.04 -21.89
N LEU A 22 -2.16 3.05 -21.19
CA LEU A 22 -2.06 2.64 -19.79
C LEU A 22 -2.93 3.52 -18.89
N TYR A 23 -2.87 4.84 -19.07
CA TYR A 23 -3.69 5.78 -18.29
C TYR A 23 -5.20 5.57 -18.54
N SER A 24 -5.59 5.39 -19.81
CA SER A 24 -7.01 5.19 -20.14
C SER A 24 -7.55 3.87 -19.64
N GLU A 25 -6.78 2.78 -19.79
CA GLU A 25 -7.21 1.45 -19.37
C GLU A 25 -7.34 1.39 -17.84
N LEU A 26 -6.36 1.92 -17.10
CA LEU A 26 -6.44 1.96 -15.63
C LEU A 26 -7.61 2.81 -15.15
N LYS A 27 -7.86 3.96 -15.78
CA LYS A 27 -9.04 4.79 -15.47
C LYS A 27 -10.36 4.05 -15.70
N ASN A 28 -10.41 3.17 -16.70
CA ASN A 28 -11.61 2.38 -17.03
C ASN A 28 -11.76 1.13 -16.15
N SER A 29 -10.79 0.82 -15.29
CA SER A 29 -10.75 -0.39 -14.46
C SER A 29 -11.44 -0.20 -13.11
N GLN A 30 -12.75 0.09 -13.14
CA GLN A 30 -13.54 0.31 -11.93
C GLN A 30 -13.87 -1.00 -11.18
N ASN A 31 -14.27 -0.95 -9.90
CA ASN A 31 -14.58 -2.15 -9.11
C ASN A 31 -15.70 -2.99 -9.77
N LEU A 32 -15.49 -4.31 -9.89
CA LEU A 32 -16.36 -5.24 -10.64
C LEU A 32 -17.70 -5.54 -9.98
N ASN A 33 -17.80 -5.47 -8.66
CA ASN A 33 -18.75 -6.31 -7.93
C ASN A 33 -19.92 -5.56 -7.26
N GLY A 34 -20.37 -4.43 -7.79
CA GLY A 34 -21.52 -3.71 -7.20
C GLY A 34 -21.35 -3.37 -5.70
N GLY A 35 -20.12 -3.42 -5.17
CA GLY A 35 -19.77 -3.23 -3.77
C GLY A 35 -19.19 -4.44 -3.02
N GLU A 36 -19.20 -5.67 -3.55
CA GLU A 36 -18.66 -6.85 -2.85
C GLU A 36 -17.17 -7.12 -3.17
N GLY A 37 -16.28 -6.74 -2.24
CA GLY A 37 -14.82 -6.92 -2.38
C GLY A 37 -14.14 -5.80 -3.19
N HIS A 38 -12.84 -5.94 -3.43
CA HIS A 38 -12.00 -4.89 -4.03
C HIS A 38 -11.55 -5.15 -5.47
N ARG A 39 -11.78 -6.37 -5.99
CA ARG A 39 -11.37 -6.76 -7.33
C ARG A 39 -11.83 -5.76 -8.41
N ARG A 40 -10.88 -5.29 -9.22
CA ARG A 40 -11.10 -4.30 -10.26
C ARG A 40 -11.46 -4.94 -11.59
N SER A 41 -12.20 -4.21 -12.41
CA SER A 41 -12.64 -4.64 -13.73
C SER A 41 -11.49 -4.53 -14.69
N ILE A 42 -11.32 -5.58 -15.50
CA ILE A 42 -10.47 -5.52 -16.68
C ILE A 42 -11.41 -5.74 -17.88
N PRO A 43 -12.04 -4.66 -18.39
CA PRO A 43 -12.85 -4.70 -19.61
C PRO A 43 -12.11 -5.38 -20.75
N GLU A 44 -12.83 -6.03 -21.66
CA GLU A 44 -12.21 -6.73 -22.81
C GLU A 44 -11.45 -5.76 -23.73
N GLU A 45 -11.85 -4.49 -23.73
CA GLU A 45 -11.21 -3.41 -24.48
C GLU A 45 -9.87 -2.98 -23.88
N ASN A 46 -9.63 -3.26 -22.60
CA ASN A 46 -8.37 -2.97 -21.92
C ASN A 46 -7.32 -4.02 -22.27
N ARG A 47 -6.84 -3.99 -23.52
CA ARG A 47 -5.96 -5.02 -24.08
C ARG A 47 -4.61 -5.08 -23.38
N LEU A 48 -4.06 -3.96 -22.92
CA LEU A 48 -2.77 -3.94 -22.22
C LEU A 48 -2.90 -4.58 -20.83
N LEU A 49 -3.88 -4.15 -20.03
CA LEU A 49 -4.14 -4.73 -18.72
C LEU A 49 -4.57 -6.19 -18.84
N ALA A 50 -5.41 -6.54 -19.81
CA ALA A 50 -5.80 -7.92 -20.04
C ALA A 50 -4.61 -8.81 -20.41
N PHE A 51 -3.65 -8.31 -21.20
CA PHE A 51 -2.45 -9.05 -21.55
C PHE A 51 -1.62 -9.42 -20.32
N TYR A 52 -1.39 -8.48 -19.41
CA TYR A 52 -0.56 -8.72 -18.23
C TYR A 52 -1.31 -9.39 -17.07
N LEU A 53 -2.59 -9.08 -16.86
CA LEU A 53 -3.28 -9.31 -15.60
C LEU A 53 -4.42 -10.34 -15.67
N LYS A 54 -4.95 -10.66 -16.85
CA LYS A 54 -6.00 -11.71 -16.99
C LYS A 54 -5.47 -13.10 -16.66
N ASP A 55 -4.21 -13.36 -17.01
CA ASP A 55 -3.38 -14.42 -16.44
C ASP A 55 -2.16 -13.74 -15.85
N VAL A 56 -2.21 -13.49 -14.54
CA VAL A 56 -1.18 -12.74 -13.82
C VAL A 56 0.18 -13.46 -13.80
N THR A 57 0.22 -14.75 -14.14
CA THR A 57 1.51 -15.46 -14.31
C THR A 57 2.31 -14.89 -15.48
N VAL A 58 1.66 -14.21 -16.44
CA VAL A 58 2.33 -13.46 -17.50
C VAL A 58 3.10 -12.28 -16.91
N ALA A 59 2.47 -11.45 -16.06
CA ALA A 59 3.14 -10.35 -15.38
C ALA A 59 4.31 -10.83 -14.52
N ALA A 60 4.16 -11.95 -13.80
CA ALA A 60 5.24 -12.57 -13.03
C ALA A 60 6.39 -13.04 -13.92
N LYS A 61 6.13 -13.77 -15.01
CA LYS A 61 7.16 -14.27 -15.94
C LYS A 61 7.94 -13.16 -16.64
N LEU A 62 7.29 -12.03 -16.90
CA LEU A 62 7.87 -10.87 -17.56
C LEU A 62 8.50 -9.87 -16.58
N ASP A 63 8.48 -10.15 -15.27
CA ASP A 63 8.99 -9.26 -14.22
C ASP A 63 8.43 -7.82 -14.33
N VAL A 64 7.17 -7.68 -14.75
CA VAL A 64 6.53 -6.36 -15.02
C VAL A 64 6.52 -5.47 -13.80
N TYR A 65 6.34 -6.06 -12.62
CA TYR A 65 6.44 -5.36 -11.34
C TYR A 65 7.78 -4.63 -11.19
N ARG A 66 8.89 -5.22 -11.66
CA ARG A 66 10.23 -4.61 -11.60
C ARG A 66 10.32 -3.47 -12.60
N SER A 67 9.97 -3.73 -13.86
CA SER A 67 10.04 -2.73 -14.93
C SER A 67 9.22 -1.49 -14.61
N LEU A 68 7.95 -1.66 -14.22
CA LEU A 68 7.10 -0.54 -13.82
C LEU A 68 7.56 0.10 -12.50
N GLY A 69 7.92 -0.72 -11.51
CA GLY A 69 8.33 -0.26 -10.19
C GLY A 69 9.57 0.63 -10.22
N GLU A 70 10.61 0.22 -10.94
CA GLU A 70 11.85 1.01 -11.12
C GLU A 70 11.58 2.32 -11.86
N VAL A 71 10.73 2.31 -12.90
CA VAL A 71 10.35 3.53 -13.62
C VAL A 71 9.63 4.52 -12.70
N VAL A 72 8.67 4.05 -11.90
CA VAL A 72 7.95 4.89 -10.94
C VAL A 72 8.90 5.48 -9.89
N LEU A 73 9.81 4.66 -9.35
CA LEU A 73 10.83 5.14 -8.39
C LEU A 73 11.75 6.19 -9.02
N SER A 74 12.23 5.95 -10.24
CA SER A 74 13.08 6.87 -10.99
C SER A 74 12.39 8.23 -11.19
N ARG A 75 11.10 8.23 -11.53
CA ARG A 75 10.30 9.46 -11.68
C ARG A 75 10.12 10.21 -10.37
N ILE A 76 9.86 9.51 -9.26
CA ILE A 76 9.77 10.15 -7.93
C ILE A 76 11.12 10.80 -7.56
N ASP A 77 12.24 10.19 -7.97
CA ASP A 77 13.58 10.69 -7.64
C ASP A 77 13.97 11.90 -8.49
N ALA A 78 13.82 11.80 -9.81
CA ALA A 78 14.45 12.68 -10.78
C ALA A 78 13.53 13.69 -11.51
N ASP A 79 12.20 13.51 -11.48
CA ASP A 79 11.27 14.40 -12.19
C ASP A 79 10.80 15.56 -11.30
N ASP A 80 11.54 16.67 -11.35
CA ASP A 80 11.23 17.87 -10.57
C ASP A 80 9.88 18.51 -10.95
N ALA A 81 9.45 18.38 -12.22
CA ALA A 81 8.16 18.92 -12.67
C ALA A 81 7.00 18.11 -12.09
N LEU A 82 7.12 16.78 -12.06
CA LEU A 82 6.20 15.90 -11.34
C LEU A 82 6.17 16.24 -9.85
N LEU A 83 7.33 16.37 -9.21
CA LEU A 83 7.39 16.68 -7.77
C LEU A 83 6.80 18.05 -7.42
N ALA A 84 6.97 19.05 -8.29
CA ALA A 84 6.31 20.34 -8.12
C ALA A 84 4.78 20.20 -8.16
N LYS A 85 4.23 19.37 -9.05
CA LYS A 85 2.79 19.04 -9.07
C LYS A 85 2.39 18.28 -7.81
N LEU A 86 3.17 17.28 -7.40
CA LEU A 86 2.85 16.40 -6.26
C LEU A 86 2.91 17.11 -4.90
N ASN A 87 3.80 18.08 -4.74
CA ASN A 87 3.91 18.93 -3.55
C ASN A 87 3.06 20.20 -3.64
N GLY A 88 2.38 20.40 -4.76
CA GLY A 88 1.45 21.48 -4.98
C GLY A 88 0.13 21.32 -4.20
N PRO A 89 -0.77 22.29 -4.36
CA PRO A 89 -2.14 22.22 -3.83
C PRO A 89 -2.93 21.04 -4.42
N MET A 90 -3.84 20.48 -3.61
CA MET A 90 -4.64 19.30 -3.99
C MET A 90 -5.61 19.57 -5.16
N PHE A 91 -6.24 20.75 -5.21
CA PHE A 91 -7.22 21.17 -6.23
C PHE A 91 -8.09 20.00 -6.77
N THR A 92 -8.07 19.75 -8.08
CA THR A 92 -8.82 18.68 -8.76
C THR A 92 -8.02 17.40 -8.93
N TYR A 93 -6.91 17.24 -8.21
CA TYR A 93 -6.04 16.08 -8.34
C TYR A 93 -6.79 14.78 -8.00
N ARG A 94 -7.54 14.77 -6.90
CA ARG A 94 -8.28 13.57 -6.44
C ARG A 94 -9.27 13.08 -7.49
N ASP A 95 -9.95 13.99 -8.16
CA ASP A 95 -11.06 13.66 -9.07
C ASP A 95 -10.62 13.47 -10.52
N ALA A 96 -9.57 14.18 -10.96
CA ALA A 96 -9.15 14.19 -12.35
C ALA A 96 -7.63 14.03 -12.53
N GLY A 97 -6.83 14.77 -11.74
CA GLY A 97 -5.37 14.82 -11.94
C GLY A 97 -4.66 13.49 -11.69
N LYS A 98 -5.17 12.65 -10.79
CA LYS A 98 -4.58 11.34 -10.49
C LYS A 98 -4.54 10.41 -11.71
N TYR A 99 -5.53 10.51 -12.62
CA TYR A 99 -5.58 9.71 -13.85
C TYR A 99 -4.58 10.16 -14.93
N ARG A 100 -3.72 11.14 -14.61
CA ARG A 100 -2.58 11.57 -15.43
C ARG A 100 -1.28 11.58 -14.62
N CYS A 101 -1.30 11.02 -13.41
CA CYS A 101 -0.13 10.96 -12.56
C CYS A 101 0.59 9.63 -12.75
N PRO A 102 1.87 9.61 -13.12
CA PRO A 102 2.61 8.37 -13.32
C PRO A 102 2.74 7.55 -12.03
N VAL A 103 2.84 8.22 -10.86
CA VAL A 103 2.91 7.52 -9.56
C VAL A 103 1.59 6.86 -9.21
N PHE A 104 0.47 7.58 -9.37
CA PHE A 104 -0.87 7.00 -9.15
C PHE A 104 -1.13 5.83 -10.09
N THR A 105 -0.67 5.94 -11.34
CA THR A 105 -0.79 4.91 -12.38
C THR A 105 -0.01 3.66 -11.99
N GLY A 106 1.22 3.83 -11.49
CA GLY A 106 2.01 2.75 -10.90
C GLY A 106 1.28 2.08 -9.74
N ILE A 107 0.81 2.86 -8.76
CA ILE A 107 0.06 2.34 -7.60
C ILE A 107 -1.18 1.55 -8.04
N SER A 108 -1.97 2.10 -8.98
CA SER A 108 -3.20 1.47 -9.48
C SER A 108 -2.90 0.16 -10.23
N PHE A 109 -1.83 0.13 -11.03
CA PHE A 109 -1.43 -1.09 -11.73
C PHE A 109 -1.05 -2.19 -10.73
N PHE A 110 -0.23 -1.86 -9.73
CA PHE A 110 0.11 -2.79 -8.65
C PHE A 110 -1.14 -3.25 -7.89
N GLU A 111 -2.03 -2.33 -7.53
CA GLU A 111 -3.29 -2.67 -6.85
C GLU A 111 -4.06 -3.75 -7.61
N ILE A 112 -4.32 -3.55 -8.92
CA ILE A 112 -5.04 -4.51 -9.76
C ILE A 112 -4.24 -5.82 -9.87
N MET A 113 -2.94 -5.74 -10.14
CA MET A 113 -2.09 -6.91 -10.32
C MET A 113 -2.05 -7.81 -9.07
N ILE A 114 -1.91 -7.22 -7.88
CA ILE A 114 -1.90 -7.97 -6.62
C ILE A 114 -3.28 -8.57 -6.33
N LEU A 115 -4.36 -7.81 -6.55
CA LEU A 115 -5.73 -8.33 -6.41
C LEU A 115 -5.97 -9.49 -7.38
N GLU A 116 -5.56 -9.38 -8.64
CA GLU A 116 -5.65 -10.47 -9.60
C GLU A 116 -4.81 -11.69 -9.18
N GLY A 117 -3.60 -11.49 -8.64
CA GLY A 117 -2.81 -12.54 -8.01
C GLY A 117 -3.57 -13.31 -6.92
N LEU A 118 -4.23 -12.56 -6.05
CA LEU A 118 -5.01 -13.10 -4.94
C LEU A 118 -6.24 -13.88 -5.44
N HIS A 119 -6.99 -13.35 -6.40
CA HIS A 119 -8.17 -14.01 -6.99
C HIS A 119 -7.80 -15.21 -7.87
N GLN A 120 -6.66 -15.17 -8.55
CA GLN A 120 -6.13 -16.27 -9.36
C GLN A 120 -5.31 -17.29 -8.55
N ARG A 121 -5.15 -17.07 -7.23
CA ARG A 121 -4.55 -18.00 -6.27
C ARG A 121 -3.11 -18.39 -6.61
N ILE A 122 -2.32 -17.41 -7.06
CA ILE A 122 -0.93 -17.68 -7.41
C ILE A 122 -0.04 -17.77 -6.17
N PRO A 123 1.02 -18.61 -6.19
CA PRO A 123 1.97 -18.75 -5.08
C PRO A 123 3.08 -17.70 -5.10
N ASP A 124 2.77 -16.48 -5.56
CA ASP A 124 3.73 -15.39 -5.74
C ASP A 124 3.12 -14.10 -5.17
N HIS A 125 3.92 -13.34 -4.42
CA HIS A 125 3.49 -12.06 -3.85
C HIS A 125 3.62 -10.90 -4.86
N LEU A 126 4.02 -11.18 -6.10
CA LEU A 126 4.14 -10.25 -7.25
C LEU A 126 4.92 -8.98 -6.90
N TRP A 127 5.91 -9.16 -6.03
CA TRP A 127 6.77 -8.09 -5.54
C TRP A 127 6.01 -6.86 -5.00
N LEU A 128 4.92 -7.09 -4.25
CA LEU A 128 4.18 -6.01 -3.57
C LEU A 128 5.04 -5.12 -2.66
N HIS A 129 6.26 -5.56 -2.32
CA HIS A 129 7.26 -4.80 -1.57
C HIS A 129 7.75 -3.52 -2.27
N TYR A 130 7.39 -3.28 -3.54
CA TYR A 130 7.55 -1.95 -4.16
C TYR A 130 6.79 -0.84 -3.41
N PHE A 131 5.66 -1.14 -2.76
CA PHE A 131 4.91 -0.14 -2.00
C PHE A 131 5.71 0.49 -0.85
N PRO A 132 6.39 -0.29 0.01
CA PRO A 132 7.38 0.25 0.94
C PRO A 132 8.49 1.10 0.30
N HIS A 133 8.91 0.81 -0.92
CA HIS A 133 9.89 1.65 -1.63
C HIS A 133 9.26 2.97 -2.10
N PHE A 134 8.05 2.93 -2.64
CA PHE A 134 7.28 4.12 -3.01
C PHE A 134 7.04 5.03 -1.80
N SER A 135 6.62 4.49 -0.66
CA SER A 135 6.34 5.28 0.55
C SER A 135 7.58 6.02 1.04
N ARG A 136 8.73 5.32 1.16
CA ARG A 136 10.00 5.93 1.57
C ARG A 136 10.42 7.04 0.61
N LYS A 137 10.34 6.79 -0.70
CA LYS A 137 10.71 7.77 -1.72
C LYS A 137 9.79 8.99 -1.72
N LEU A 138 8.46 8.80 -1.67
CA LEU A 138 7.50 9.90 -1.57
C LEU A 138 7.72 10.73 -0.31
N VAL A 139 7.88 10.10 0.86
CA VAL A 139 8.19 10.80 2.11
C VAL A 139 9.48 11.61 1.99
N SER A 140 10.54 11.04 1.40
CA SER A 140 11.83 11.73 1.23
C SER A 140 11.77 12.95 0.30
N ARG A 141 10.75 13.03 -0.56
CA ARG A 141 10.53 14.14 -1.51
C ARG A 141 9.34 15.03 -1.11
N ALA A 142 8.75 14.81 0.06
CA ALA A 142 7.71 15.68 0.60
C ALA A 142 8.28 17.07 0.92
N ARG A 143 7.56 18.12 0.53
CA ARG A 143 7.89 19.49 0.93
C ARG A 143 7.68 19.70 2.43
N ASP A 144 8.30 20.74 2.98
CA ASP A 144 8.03 21.17 4.35
C ASP A 144 6.57 21.59 4.56
N LEU A 145 6.12 21.42 5.79
CA LEU A 145 4.78 21.80 6.24
C LEU A 145 4.56 23.30 6.13
N ARG A 146 3.36 23.67 5.69
CA ARG A 146 2.84 25.03 5.67
C ARG A 146 1.74 25.16 6.73
N PRO A 147 1.51 26.36 7.29
CA PRO A 147 0.48 26.56 8.31
C PRO A 147 -0.90 26.03 7.92
N ASP A 148 -1.31 26.23 6.67
CA ASP A 148 -2.62 25.83 6.17
C ASP A 148 -2.79 24.32 5.99
N ASP A 149 -1.70 23.54 5.98
CA ASP A 149 -1.76 22.09 5.76
C ASP A 149 -2.57 21.37 6.84
N GLN A 150 -2.62 21.91 8.06
CA GLN A 150 -3.40 21.32 9.17
C GLN A 150 -4.91 21.35 8.94
N ASN A 151 -5.39 22.18 8.00
CA ASN A 151 -6.82 22.35 7.70
C ASN A 151 -7.34 21.37 6.63
N HIS A 152 -6.46 20.52 6.08
CA HIS A 152 -6.79 19.64 4.96
C HIS A 152 -6.55 18.17 5.34
N GLU A 153 -7.48 17.29 4.93
CA GLU A 153 -7.32 15.84 5.02
C GLU A 153 -6.05 15.39 4.28
N PHE A 154 -5.88 15.86 3.04
CA PHE A 154 -4.68 15.66 2.23
C PHE A 154 -4.13 17.03 1.79
N PRO A 155 -3.05 17.52 2.41
CA PRO A 155 -2.48 18.83 2.07
C PRO A 155 -1.92 18.93 0.65
N THR A 156 -1.46 17.80 0.09
CA THR A 156 -0.88 17.72 -1.25
C THR A 156 -1.29 16.41 -1.94
N PRO A 157 -1.20 16.34 -3.28
CA PRO A 157 -1.33 15.09 -4.02
C PRO A 157 -0.39 13.98 -3.53
N LEU A 158 0.82 14.31 -3.07
CA LEU A 158 1.75 13.35 -2.48
C LEU A 158 1.17 12.70 -1.22
N CYS A 159 0.56 13.47 -0.33
CA CYS A 159 -0.10 12.94 0.86
C CYS A 159 -1.26 12.00 0.50
N TYR A 160 -2.00 12.32 -0.56
CA TYR A 160 -3.04 11.45 -1.08
C TYR A 160 -2.46 10.15 -1.68
N LEU A 161 -1.32 10.20 -2.38
CA LEU A 161 -0.65 8.98 -2.87
C LEU A 161 -0.17 8.07 -1.72
N LEU A 162 0.30 8.64 -0.60
CA LEU A 162 0.64 7.86 0.59
C LEU A 162 -0.60 7.15 1.17
N TYR A 163 -1.76 7.83 1.17
CA TYR A 163 -3.03 7.21 1.54
C TYR A 163 -3.38 6.04 0.62
N GLU A 164 -3.25 6.20 -0.71
CA GLU A 164 -3.58 5.13 -1.67
C GLU A 164 -2.69 3.89 -1.46
N LEU A 165 -1.40 4.04 -1.10
CA LEU A 165 -0.54 2.91 -0.74
C LEU A 165 -1.06 2.13 0.47
N VAL A 166 -1.48 2.84 1.51
CA VAL A 166 -2.02 2.25 2.74
C VAL A 166 -3.38 1.60 2.46
N ALA A 167 -4.25 2.27 1.71
CA ALA A 167 -5.57 1.78 1.33
C ALA A 167 -5.50 0.49 0.51
N ALA A 168 -4.70 0.47 -0.56
CA ALA A 168 -4.54 -0.73 -1.39
C ALA A 168 -3.94 -1.90 -0.60
N SER A 169 -2.97 -1.65 0.30
CA SER A 169 -2.44 -2.69 1.19
C SER A 169 -3.52 -3.26 2.12
N ARG A 170 -4.43 -2.42 2.62
CA ARG A 170 -5.58 -2.84 3.43
C ARG A 170 -6.56 -3.67 2.60
N ASP A 171 -6.80 -3.28 1.36
CA ASP A 171 -7.72 -3.98 0.47
C ASP A 171 -7.21 -5.37 0.08
N TRP A 172 -5.89 -5.56 -0.09
CA TRP A 172 -5.28 -6.88 -0.29
C TRP A 172 -5.42 -7.80 0.94
N ILE A 173 -5.37 -7.24 2.15
CA ILE A 173 -5.64 -8.00 3.37
C ILE A 173 -7.12 -8.39 3.41
N ASP A 174 -8.01 -7.41 3.21
CA ASP A 174 -9.46 -7.57 3.30
C ASP A 174 -10.02 -8.57 2.27
N ASP A 175 -9.59 -8.51 1.01
CA ASP A 175 -10.01 -9.50 0.01
C ASP A 175 -9.49 -10.91 0.34
N GLY A 176 -8.29 -11.03 0.90
CA GLY A 176 -7.77 -12.33 1.36
C GLY A 176 -8.62 -12.94 2.48
N ILE A 177 -9.14 -12.12 3.40
CA ILE A 177 -10.09 -12.57 4.44
C ILE A 177 -11.33 -13.20 3.79
N ARG A 178 -11.86 -12.56 2.73
CA ARG A 178 -13.07 -13.00 2.03
C ARG A 178 -12.83 -14.27 1.22
N LEU A 179 -11.70 -14.36 0.52
CA LEU A 179 -11.35 -15.51 -0.32
C LEU A 179 -10.89 -16.72 0.48
N THR A 180 -10.52 -16.55 1.74
CA THR A 180 -10.16 -17.66 2.62
C THR A 180 -11.41 -18.46 2.99
N GLU A 181 -11.49 -19.68 2.49
CA GLU A 181 -12.55 -20.65 2.80
C GLU A 181 -12.12 -21.64 3.91
N GLY A 182 -13.11 -22.28 4.56
CA GLY A 182 -12.89 -23.33 5.56
C GLY A 182 -12.65 -22.84 7.01
N ASP A 183 -12.66 -23.80 7.93
CA ASP A 183 -12.62 -23.53 9.39
C ASP A 183 -11.23 -23.77 10.02
N ALA A 184 -10.27 -24.28 9.25
CA ALA A 184 -8.92 -24.53 9.73
C ALA A 184 -8.15 -23.23 9.98
N LEU A 185 -7.20 -23.27 10.94
CA LEU A 185 -6.28 -22.17 11.16
C LEU A 185 -5.40 -21.98 9.92
N VAL A 186 -5.29 -20.74 9.44
CA VAL A 186 -4.54 -20.45 8.22
C VAL A 186 -3.05 -20.32 8.52
N ASP A 187 -2.22 -21.06 7.78
CA ASP A 187 -0.76 -21.05 7.87
C ASP A 187 -0.17 -20.35 6.63
N PRO A 188 0.73 -19.35 6.77
CA PRO A 188 1.41 -18.75 5.62
C PRO A 188 2.23 -19.76 4.79
N GLU A 189 2.68 -20.87 5.39
CA GLU A 189 3.46 -21.91 4.71
C GLU A 189 2.58 -23.04 4.13
N ALA A 190 1.26 -23.00 4.34
CA ALA A 190 0.36 -24.01 3.78
C ALA A 190 0.31 -23.91 2.25
N ARG A 191 0.74 -24.99 1.59
CA ARG A 191 0.72 -25.10 0.12
C ARG A 191 -0.63 -25.53 -0.45
N ASP A 192 -1.45 -26.23 0.35
CA ASP A 192 -2.83 -26.55 -0.01
C ASP A 192 -3.75 -25.39 0.38
N GLY A 193 -4.41 -24.78 -0.61
CA GLY A 193 -5.31 -23.64 -0.38
C GLY A 193 -4.61 -22.28 -0.29
N MET A 194 -3.63 -22.01 -1.17
CA MET A 194 -2.88 -20.75 -1.29
C MET A 194 -3.76 -19.51 -1.48
N HIS A 195 -4.33 -19.00 -0.38
CA HIS A 195 -5.36 -17.95 -0.39
C HIS A 195 -4.99 -16.73 0.45
N ILE A 196 -3.83 -16.71 1.11
CA ILE A 196 -3.49 -15.67 2.08
C ILE A 196 -2.05 -15.17 2.06
N LEU A 197 -1.14 -15.79 1.30
CA LEU A 197 0.28 -15.38 1.28
C LEU A 197 0.41 -13.89 0.99
N ILE A 198 -0.26 -13.42 -0.07
CA ILE A 198 -0.33 -11.99 -0.43
C ILE A 198 -0.82 -11.14 0.75
N SER A 199 -1.81 -11.60 1.53
CA SER A 199 -2.31 -10.85 2.70
C SER A 199 -1.32 -10.81 3.86
N PHE A 200 -0.55 -11.89 4.09
CA PHE A 200 0.55 -11.88 5.07
C PHE A 200 1.66 -10.94 4.62
N GLU A 201 2.03 -10.97 3.35
CA GLU A 201 3.04 -10.08 2.76
C GLU A 201 2.56 -8.61 2.79
N ALA A 202 1.28 -8.36 2.51
CA ALA A 202 0.65 -7.04 2.62
C ALA A 202 0.63 -6.55 4.09
N ALA A 203 0.37 -7.43 5.05
CA ALA A 203 0.45 -7.10 6.47
C ALA A 203 1.86 -6.70 6.88
N GLN A 204 2.89 -7.38 6.38
CA GLN A 204 4.29 -6.99 6.59
C GLN A 204 4.63 -5.66 5.90
N ALA A 205 4.17 -5.47 4.65
CA ALA A 205 4.39 -4.25 3.90
C ALA A 205 3.72 -3.04 4.58
N MET A 206 2.55 -3.20 5.19
CA MET A 206 1.81 -2.15 5.90
C MET A 206 2.66 -1.44 6.96
N GLY A 207 3.35 -2.19 7.83
CA GLY A 207 4.25 -1.61 8.82
C GLY A 207 5.41 -0.85 8.17
N ARG A 208 6.00 -1.40 7.10
CA ARG A 208 7.11 -0.78 6.35
C ARG A 208 6.68 0.46 5.56
N ILE A 209 5.41 0.54 5.16
CA ILE A 209 4.81 1.73 4.54
C ILE A 209 4.62 2.83 5.59
N LEU A 210 4.05 2.48 6.76
CA LEU A 210 3.73 3.44 7.82
C LEU A 210 4.97 3.98 8.54
N GLU A 211 6.04 3.21 8.66
CA GLU A 211 7.26 3.64 9.35
C GLU A 211 7.83 4.99 8.86
N PRO A 212 8.16 5.17 7.56
CA PRO A 212 8.64 6.46 7.07
C PRO A 212 7.58 7.55 7.23
N ILE A 213 6.29 7.23 7.09
CA ILE A 213 5.18 8.19 7.17
C ILE A 213 5.06 8.77 8.59
N LEU A 214 5.01 7.91 9.62
CA LEU A 214 4.89 8.34 11.00
C LEU A 214 6.15 9.11 11.46
N CYS A 215 7.33 8.72 10.96
CA CYS A 215 8.58 9.40 11.28
C CYS A 215 8.76 10.75 10.54
N ALA A 216 7.97 11.05 9.51
CA ALA A 216 8.18 12.22 8.66
C ALA A 216 7.82 13.53 9.39
N PRO A 217 8.75 14.47 9.59
CA PRO A 217 8.41 15.81 10.08
C PRO A 217 7.63 16.65 9.06
N GLN A 218 7.69 16.30 7.77
CA GLN A 218 7.01 16.99 6.67
C GLN A 218 5.51 16.68 6.58
N LEU A 219 5.00 15.75 7.38
CA LEU A 219 3.60 15.33 7.35
C LEU A 219 2.86 15.79 8.60
N THR A 220 1.62 16.24 8.41
CA THR A 220 0.77 16.68 9.52
C THR A 220 0.47 15.52 10.46
N GLN A 221 0.27 15.83 11.73
CA GLN A 221 -0.12 14.81 12.70
C GLN A 221 -1.48 14.19 12.34
N GLY A 222 -2.42 15.00 11.85
CA GLY A 222 -3.72 14.50 11.36
C GLY A 222 -3.59 13.45 10.27
N LEU A 223 -2.73 13.66 9.26
CA LEU A 223 -2.49 12.68 8.20
C LEU A 223 -1.88 11.38 8.76
N LYS A 224 -0.91 11.48 9.66
CA LYS A 224 -0.30 10.31 10.31
C LYS A 224 -1.33 9.47 11.05
N VAL A 225 -2.22 10.12 11.79
CA VAL A 225 -3.31 9.47 12.53
C VAL A 225 -4.33 8.85 11.57
N GLU A 226 -4.69 9.52 10.48
CA GLU A 226 -5.62 9.00 9.48
C GLU A 226 -5.08 7.72 8.84
N LEU A 227 -3.83 7.74 8.36
CA LEU A 227 -3.20 6.59 7.72
C LEU A 227 -2.98 5.42 8.70
N LEU A 228 -2.57 5.72 9.95
CA LEU A 228 -2.50 4.69 10.99
C LEU A 228 -3.88 4.09 11.27
N THR A 229 -4.93 4.91 11.29
CA THR A 229 -6.31 4.48 11.54
C THR A 229 -6.77 3.44 10.54
N VAL A 230 -6.39 3.55 9.26
CA VAL A 230 -6.69 2.52 8.25
C VAL A 230 -6.12 1.15 8.66
N ALA A 231 -4.84 1.11 9.06
CA ALA A 231 -4.18 -0.14 9.44
C ALA A 231 -4.73 -0.72 10.75
N VAL A 232 -4.95 0.11 11.78
CA VAL A 232 -5.46 -0.39 13.07
C VAL A 232 -6.95 -0.77 13.02
N ARG A 233 -7.74 -0.19 12.11
CA ARG A 233 -9.09 -0.69 11.80
C ARG A 233 -9.04 -2.09 11.21
N MET A 234 -8.14 -2.32 10.25
CA MET A 234 -7.94 -3.66 9.68
C MET A 234 -7.50 -4.67 10.74
N LEU A 235 -6.60 -4.27 11.64
CA LEU A 235 -6.19 -5.09 12.78
C LEU A 235 -7.39 -5.44 13.69
N ALA A 236 -8.25 -4.47 13.99
CA ALA A 236 -9.45 -4.71 14.79
C ALA A 236 -10.46 -5.63 14.08
N GLU A 237 -10.62 -5.48 12.76
CA GLU A 237 -11.48 -6.31 11.91
C GLU A 237 -11.01 -7.78 11.91
N LEU A 238 -9.71 -8.04 11.78
CA LEU A 238 -9.13 -9.40 11.81
C LEU A 238 -9.45 -10.17 13.10
N ARG A 239 -9.68 -9.48 14.22
CA ARG A 239 -10.05 -10.11 15.50
C ARG A 239 -11.41 -10.80 15.46
N HIS A 240 -12.28 -10.44 14.50
CA HIS A 240 -13.56 -11.12 14.30
C HIS A 240 -13.42 -12.48 13.61
N TYR A 241 -12.22 -12.84 13.15
CA TYR A 241 -11.94 -14.08 12.44
C TYR A 241 -10.86 -14.90 13.17
N PRO A 242 -11.21 -15.73 14.17
CA PRO A 242 -10.25 -16.51 14.95
C PRO A 242 -9.29 -17.38 14.11
N ARG A 243 -9.77 -17.90 12.97
CA ARG A 243 -8.95 -18.67 12.01
C ARG A 243 -7.78 -17.87 11.41
N LEU A 244 -7.88 -16.54 11.42
CA LEU A 244 -6.89 -15.59 10.92
C LEU A 244 -5.99 -15.00 12.02
N ALA A 245 -5.97 -15.60 13.21
CA ALA A 245 -5.16 -15.10 14.33
C ALA A 245 -3.67 -14.95 13.99
N ARG A 246 -3.13 -15.79 13.09
CA ARG A 246 -1.74 -15.65 12.61
C ARG A 246 -1.54 -14.42 11.75
N LEU A 247 -2.49 -14.09 10.87
CA LEU A 247 -2.46 -12.88 10.06
C LEU A 247 -2.64 -11.62 10.93
N GLU A 248 -3.54 -11.68 11.92
CA GLU A 248 -3.69 -10.63 12.94
C GLU A 248 -2.36 -10.37 13.65
N SER A 249 -1.68 -11.43 14.10
CA SER A 249 -0.39 -11.32 14.77
C SER A 249 0.71 -10.79 13.85
N ALA A 250 0.76 -11.23 12.58
CA ALA A 250 1.71 -10.71 11.60
C ALA A 250 1.52 -9.21 11.34
N LEU A 251 0.26 -8.74 11.18
CA LEU A 251 -0.03 -7.31 11.05
C LEU A 251 0.35 -6.55 12.33
N ARG A 252 -0.04 -7.08 13.50
CA ARG A 252 0.28 -6.48 14.80
C ARG A 252 1.77 -6.31 15.01
N GLU A 253 2.56 -7.34 14.71
CA GLU A 253 4.01 -7.34 14.84
C GLU A 253 4.66 -6.40 13.84
N SER A 254 4.24 -6.42 12.57
CA SER A 254 4.75 -5.50 11.54
C SER A 254 4.48 -4.03 11.88
N LEU A 255 3.30 -3.72 12.44
CA LEU A 255 2.98 -2.36 12.88
C LEU A 255 3.84 -1.87 14.04
N ILE A 256 4.45 -2.75 14.84
CA ILE A 256 5.31 -2.35 15.98
C ILE A 256 6.79 -2.42 15.58
N THR A 257 7.15 -3.44 14.83
CA THR A 257 8.53 -3.77 14.43
C THR A 257 8.55 -4.05 12.91
N PRO A 258 8.53 -3.02 12.05
CA PRO A 258 8.45 -3.18 10.59
C PRO A 258 9.60 -3.96 9.94
N TYR A 259 10.76 -4.01 10.62
CA TYR A 259 11.91 -4.82 10.23
C TYR A 259 12.40 -5.65 11.41
N ASP A 260 12.80 -6.89 11.11
CA ASP A 260 13.17 -7.91 12.11
C ASP A 260 14.49 -7.65 12.83
N THR A 261 15.19 -6.55 12.53
CA THR A 261 16.59 -6.35 12.91
C THR A 261 16.78 -5.52 14.18
N SER A 262 15.84 -4.65 14.56
CA SER A 262 15.91 -3.86 15.81
C SER A 262 14.67 -2.99 16.03
N ILE A 263 14.29 -2.78 17.29
CA ILE A 263 13.25 -1.80 17.64
C ILE A 263 13.75 -0.38 17.37
N ASN A 264 13.08 0.34 16.47
CA ASN A 264 13.35 1.74 16.17
C ASN A 264 12.64 2.65 17.19
N ALA A 265 13.40 3.19 18.15
CA ALA A 265 12.84 3.99 19.25
C ALA A 265 12.08 5.24 18.78
N ARG A 266 12.55 5.89 17.71
CA ARG A 266 11.87 7.05 17.11
C ARG A 266 10.52 6.61 16.54
N TYR A 267 10.50 5.54 15.76
CA TYR A 267 9.27 5.02 15.16
C TYR A 267 8.25 4.66 16.23
N VAL A 268 8.66 3.88 17.25
CA VAL A 268 7.77 3.45 18.32
C VAL A 268 7.19 4.65 19.09
N SER A 269 7.99 5.70 19.32
CA SER A 269 7.50 6.95 19.94
C SER A 269 6.46 7.67 19.06
N GLU A 270 6.69 7.77 17.76
CA GLU A 270 5.74 8.41 16.82
C GLU A 270 4.47 7.55 16.64
N LEU A 271 4.61 6.23 16.66
CA LEU A 271 3.50 5.28 16.65
C LEU A 271 2.66 5.41 17.93
N ARG A 272 3.29 5.48 19.11
CA ARG A 272 2.58 5.73 20.38
C ARG A 272 1.80 7.03 20.35
N ARG A 273 2.46 8.11 19.91
CA ARG A 273 1.85 9.43 19.81
C ARG A 273 0.63 9.40 18.89
N SER A 274 0.80 8.89 17.68
CA SER A 274 -0.27 8.82 16.68
C SER A 274 -1.40 7.88 17.12
N PHE A 275 -1.06 6.71 17.69
CA PHE A 275 -2.04 5.79 18.23
C PHE A 275 -2.86 6.44 19.34
N GLY A 276 -2.26 7.24 20.24
CA GLY A 276 -2.96 7.95 21.30
C GLY A 276 -4.06 8.92 20.82
N GLU A 277 -3.94 9.42 19.60
CA GLU A 277 -4.91 10.30 18.94
C GLU A 277 -5.97 9.56 18.13
N VAL A 278 -5.82 8.25 17.90
CA VAL A 278 -6.86 7.41 17.30
C VAL A 278 -8.11 7.38 18.19
N ASP A 279 -9.28 7.30 17.55
CA ASP A 279 -10.57 7.23 18.24
C ASP A 279 -10.57 6.23 19.41
N HIS A 280 -11.05 6.70 20.54
CA HIS A 280 -11.04 5.97 21.80
C HIS A 280 -11.83 4.66 21.77
N VAL A 281 -12.89 4.55 20.94
CA VAL A 281 -13.66 3.30 20.78
C VAL A 281 -12.80 2.26 20.07
N LEU A 282 -12.09 2.67 19.02
CA LEU A 282 -11.17 1.78 18.31
C LEU A 282 -10.00 1.37 19.21
N ARG A 283 -9.40 2.29 19.96
CA ARG A 283 -8.34 1.96 20.93
C ARG A 283 -8.80 0.99 22.01
N ALA A 284 -10.02 1.15 22.52
CA ALA A 284 -10.59 0.22 23.51
C ALA A 284 -10.72 -1.21 22.96
N LYS A 285 -10.93 -1.36 21.65
CA LYS A 285 -10.91 -2.64 20.93
C LYS A 285 -9.50 -3.18 20.67
N LEU A 286 -8.43 -2.47 21.00
CA LEU A 286 -7.06 -2.84 20.64
C LEU A 286 -6.11 -2.90 21.85
N ARG A 287 -6.62 -3.25 23.04
CA ARG A 287 -5.82 -3.35 24.28
C ARG A 287 -4.57 -4.24 24.16
N ASN A 288 -4.63 -5.33 23.39
CA ASN A 288 -3.47 -6.20 23.17
C ASN A 288 -2.38 -5.53 22.35
N PHE A 289 -2.76 -4.72 21.35
CA PHE A 289 -1.82 -3.91 20.59
C PHE A 289 -1.24 -2.80 21.46
N ASP A 290 -2.07 -2.12 22.24
CA ASP A 290 -1.65 -1.07 23.18
C ASP A 290 -0.59 -1.55 24.18
N ARG A 291 -0.80 -2.75 24.76
CA ARG A 291 0.16 -3.42 25.64
C ARG A 291 1.45 -3.79 24.90
N ALA A 292 1.35 -4.41 23.73
CA ALA A 292 2.53 -4.79 22.94
C ALA A 292 3.36 -3.56 22.53
N LEU A 293 2.68 -2.45 22.22
CA LEU A 293 3.34 -1.17 21.94
C LEU A 293 4.06 -0.62 23.18
N ALA A 294 3.52 -0.83 24.38
CA ALA A 294 4.14 -0.37 25.63
C ALA A 294 5.41 -1.19 25.94
N GLU A 295 5.32 -2.51 25.77
CA GLU A 295 6.49 -3.40 25.88
C GLU A 295 7.59 -3.02 24.87
N ALA A 296 7.21 -2.62 23.65
CA ALA A 296 8.15 -2.16 22.65
C ALA A 296 8.81 -0.82 23.02
N GLU A 297 8.06 0.11 23.64
CA GLU A 297 8.62 1.36 24.16
C GLU A 297 9.63 1.14 25.28
N ASP A 298 9.32 0.23 26.21
CA ASP A 298 10.22 -0.10 27.33
C ASP A 298 11.52 -0.71 26.80
N LYS A 299 11.42 -1.67 25.88
CA LYS A 299 12.59 -2.26 25.19
C LYS A 299 13.39 -1.22 24.41
N ALA A 300 12.72 -0.29 23.71
CA ALA A 300 13.38 0.79 22.98
C ALA A 300 14.16 1.75 23.90
N ARG A 301 13.73 1.88 25.16
CA ARG A 301 14.39 2.69 26.19
C ARG A 301 15.48 1.91 26.94
N GLY A 302 15.66 0.61 26.67
CA GLY A 302 16.65 -0.24 27.31
C GLY A 302 16.23 -0.82 28.67
N TRP A 303 14.93 -1.00 28.90
CA TRP A 303 14.35 -1.61 30.11
C TRP A 303 13.94 -3.06 29.86
#